data_AF-A0A7X1H058-F1
#
_entry.id   AF-A0A7X1H058-F1
#
_cell.length_a   1.000
_cell.length_b   1.000
_cell.length_c   1.000
_cell.angle_alpha   90.00
_cell.angle_beta   90.00
_cell.angle_gamma   90.00
#
_symmetry.space_group_name_H-M   'P 1'
#
loop_
_entity.id
_entity.type
_entity.pdbx_description
1 polymer ?
#
loop_
_entity_poly.entity_id
_entity_poly.type
_entity_poly.pdbx_seq_one_letter_code
_entity_poly.pdbx_strand_id
1 'polypeptide(L)' 'MDDTMFLNVLKTTVENHGCTIIDVDLENHIVNLDGSDDAVADCARAISELVS' A
#
# COMPACT_ATOMS: atom_id res chain seq x y z
N MET A 1 13.38 -2.52 -7.32
CA MET A 1 13.32 -1.51 -6.25
C MET A 1 13.89 -2.15 -5.00
N ASP A 2 14.54 -1.37 -4.14
CA ASP A 2 14.95 -1.84 -2.81
C ASP A 2 13.68 -2.03 -1.95
N ASP A 3 13.54 -3.14 -1.23
CA ASP A 3 12.33 -3.43 -0.42
C ASP A 3 12.03 -2.32 0.59
N THR A 4 13.08 -1.73 1.15
CA THR A 4 13.02 -0.58 2.05
C THR A 4 12.44 0.67 1.37
N MET A 5 12.75 0.87 0.09
CA MET A 5 12.22 1.98 -0.69
C MET A 5 10.75 1.75 -1.03
N PHE A 6 10.39 0.51 -1.39
CA PHE A 6 9.00 0.13 -1.63
C PHE A 6 8.13 0.36 -0.38
N LEU A 7 8.57 -0.12 0.79
CA LEU A 7 7.85 0.09 2.05
C LEU A 7 7.65 1.57 2.39
N ASN A 8 8.67 2.42 2.21
CA ASN A 8 8.54 3.85 2.47
C ASN A 8 7.53 4.53 1.54
N VAL A 9 7.55 4.18 0.25
CA VAL A 9 6.58 4.69 -0.71
C VAL A 9 5.18 4.19 -0.35
N LEU A 10 5.03 2.90 -0.05
CA LEU A 10 3.77 2.30 0.37
C LEU A 10 3.19 3.08 1.55
N LYS A 11 3.98 3.26 2.61
CA LYS A 11 3.57 3.95 3.83
C LYS A 11 3.09 5.37 3.56
N THR A 12 3.83 6.11 2.72
CA THR A 12 3.46 7.48 2.32
C THR A 12 2.15 7.51 1.52
N THR A 13 1.95 6.55 0.62
CA THR A 13 0.71 6.44 -0.17
C THR A 13 -0.48 6.14 0.73
N VAL A 14 -0.33 5.19 1.64
CA VAL A 14 -1.38 4.75 2.57
C VAL A 14 -1.77 5.90 3.51
N GLU A 15 -0.79 6.61 4.08
CA GLU A 15 -1.02 7.80 4.93
C GLU A 15 -1.72 8.94 4.16
N ASN A 16 -1.33 9.19 2.90
CA ASN A 16 -1.94 10.23 2.08
C ASN A 16 -3.41 9.95 1.73
N HIS A 17 -3.78 8.68 1.64
CA HIS A 17 -5.14 8.25 1.28
C HIS A 17 -6.00 7.89 2.50
N GLY A 18 -5.43 7.97 3.71
CA GLY A 18 -6.15 7.68 4.96
C GLY A 18 -6.43 6.21 5.21
N CYS A 19 -5.73 5.32 4.50
CA CYS A 19 -5.76 3.89 4.80
C CYS A 19 -4.80 3.57 5.96
N THR A 20 -4.86 2.33 6.44
CA THR A 20 -3.85 1.81 7.39
C THR A 20 -3.31 0.50 6.85
N ILE A 21 -1.99 0.33 6.86
CA ILE A 21 -1.39 -0.98 6.56
C ILE A 21 -1.62 -1.88 7.78
N ILE A 22 -2.34 -2.98 7.61
CA ILE A 22 -2.49 -4.00 8.65
C ILE A 22 -1.28 -4.93 8.60
N ASP A 23 -0.94 -5.37 7.39
CA ASP A 23 0.06 -6.40 7.17
C ASP A 23 0.65 -6.29 5.76
N VAL A 24 1.93 -6.62 5.62
CA VAL A 24 2.63 -6.63 4.33
C VAL A 24 3.43 -7.90 4.24
N ASP A 25 3.06 -8.71 3.25
CA ASP A 25 3.81 -9.89 2.86
C ASP A 25 4.56 -9.59 1.56
N LEU A 26 5.84 -9.24 1.70
CA LEU A 26 6.70 -8.95 0.55
C LEU A 26 7.09 -10.22 -0.21
N GLU A 27 7.08 -11.39 0.43
CA GLU A 27 7.43 -12.66 -0.22
C GLU A 27 6.34 -13.07 -1.23
N ASN A 28 5.07 -12.87 -0.85
CA ASN A 28 3.92 -13.15 -1.71
C ASN A 28 3.40 -11.91 -2.45
N HIS A 29 4.01 -10.73 -2.24
CA HIS A 29 3.55 -9.43 -2.74
C HIS A 29 2.10 -9.10 -2.38
N ILE A 30 1.71 -9.40 -1.14
CA ILE A 30 0.36 -9.13 -0.61
C ILE A 30 0.45 -7.94 0.35
N VAL A 31 -0.44 -6.97 0.17
CA VAL A 31 -0.60 -5.83 1.09
C VAL A 31 -2.03 -5.85 1.63
N ASN A 32 -2.16 -6.00 2.94
CA ASN A 32 -3.43 -5.94 3.64
C ASN A 32 -3.65 -4.52 4.18
N LEU A 33 -4.74 -3.89 3.74
CA LEU A 33 -5.11 -2.53 4.07
C LEU A 33 -6.41 -2.53 4.88
N ASP A 34 -6.46 -1.68 5.90
CA ASP A 34 -7.67 -1.32 6.64
C ASP A 34 -8.14 0.07 6.22
N GLY A 35 -9.45 0.25 6.19
CA GLY A 35 -10.10 1.52 5.87
C GLY A 35 -11.51 1.30 5.34
N SER A 36 -12.18 2.40 5.00
CA SER A 36 -13.44 2.34 4.25
C SER A 36 -13.21 1.73 2.86
N ASP A 37 -14.20 1.04 2.29
CA ASP A 37 -14.09 0.38 0.97
C ASP A 37 -13.54 1.32 -0.12
N ASP A 38 -14.00 2.58 -0.16
CA ASP A 38 -13.53 3.58 -1.11
C ASP A 38 -12.04 3.93 -0.90
N ALA A 39 -11.61 4.08 0.35
CA ALA A 39 -10.21 4.39 0.69
C ALA A 39 -9.29 3.21 0.32
N VAL A 40 -9.70 1.99 0.66
CA VAL A 40 -8.95 0.77 0.33
C VAL A 40 -8.80 0.62 -1.19
N ALA A 41 -9.86 0.88 -1.95
CA ALA A 41 -9.82 0.83 -3.41
C ALA A 41 -8.85 1.87 -4.00
N ASP A 42 -8.89 3.12 -3.54
CA ASP A 42 -7.98 4.16 -4.02
C ASP A 42 -6.52 3.86 -3.61
N CYS A 43 -6.29 3.39 -2.38
CA CYS A 43 -4.97 2.95 -1.92
C CYS A 43 -4.42 1.81 -2.76
N ALA A 44 -5.22 0.77 -3.03
CA ALA A 44 -4.80 -0.37 -3.85
C ALA A 44 -4.45 0.08 -5.27
N ARG A 45 -5.21 1.02 -5.84
CA ARG A 45 -4.95 1.57 -7.17
C ARG A 45 -3.64 2.35 -7.20
N ALA A 46 -3.43 3.25 -6.23
CA ALA A 46 -2.20 4.04 -6.12
C ALA A 46 -0.97 3.15 -5.91
N ILE A 47 -1.08 2.09 -5.10
CA ILE A 47 0.00 1.10 -4.91
C ILE A 47 0.28 0.36 -6.22
N SER A 48 -0.74 -0.04 -6.97
CA SER A 48 -0.58 -0.74 -8.24
C SER A 48 0.18 0.09 -9.28
N GLU A 49 0.01 1.41 -9.29
CA GLU A 49 0.74 2.34 -10.15
C GLU A 49 2.23 2.45 -9.80
N LEU A 50 2.62 2.14 -8.55
CA LEU A 50 4.01 2.24 -8.08
C LEU A 50 4.86 1.02 -8.43
N VAL A 51 4.23 -0.14 -8.64
CA VAL A 51 4.87 -1.41 -9.03
C VAL A 51 4.84 -1.64 -10.55
N SER A 52 4.29 -0.71 -11.32
CA SER A 52 4.14 -0.82 -12.78
C SER A 52 5.42 -0.54 -13.58
#